data_AF-A0A9P6AKV4-F1
#
_entry.id   AF-A0A9P6AKV4-F1
#
_cell.length_a   1.000
_cell.length_b   1.000
_cell.length_c   1.000
_cell.angle_alpha   90.00
_cell.angle_beta   90.00
_cell.angle_gamma   90.00
#
_symmetry.space_group_name_H-M   'P 1'
#
loop_
_entity.id
_entity.type
_entity.pdbx_description
1 polymer ?
#
loop_
_entity_poly.entity_id
_entity_poly.type
_entity_poly.pdbx_seq_one_letter_code
_entity_poly.pdbx_strand_id
1 'polypeptide(L)'
;MFIEVYTRETLGIVALCWLRSEAISCRRITCVLLRGLLVNPSAPDYALENFLHTCNPEQILQKIRQILTNPAITVDPTQVAVELVAADAFVNIAHPSAPKYHEMRLEADVAFTLRNQLRSVEDADRKWAVANAAAPIINNIVNAATNPASALVELVTHCDFLPVATESLLLCAARPDSYASAWFRVFKMTIHIAQCHDVTCRVRATPDEISTLRKHFTLLFIPTLNDFDSLISKTAFSEGLNLPGVTNKKKQKTEDDITKESAALWQSVLSWRALGTTLGLHEEAERGDRDKTGYHENRFCWWAKCDTKSLEAEETYKRCSGCHAVTYCSADHQKKDWKEGSHRDICSILQNA
;
A
#
# COMPACT_ATOMS: atom_id res chain seq x y z
N MET A 1 30.61 15.09 -10.94
CA MET A 1 30.34 14.34 -12.18
C MET A 1 30.95 12.95 -12.05
N PHE A 2 30.40 12.08 -11.21
CA PHE A 2 30.84 10.67 -11.03
C PHE A 2 29.76 9.78 -10.35
N ILE A 3 28.48 10.20 -10.33
CA ILE A 3 27.39 9.43 -9.69
C ILE A 3 26.85 8.32 -10.63
N GLU A 4 27.23 8.32 -11.92
CA GLU A 4 26.65 7.45 -12.95
C GLU A 4 27.10 5.97 -12.91
N VAL A 5 28.00 5.57 -12.00
CA VAL A 5 28.57 4.20 -12.01
C VAL A 5 27.89 3.26 -11.01
N TYR A 6 27.16 3.80 -10.04
CA TYR A 6 26.46 2.97 -9.05
C TYR A 6 24.97 2.92 -9.32
N THR A 7 24.44 1.71 -9.39
CA THR A 7 23.00 1.52 -9.43
C THR A 7 22.39 2.08 -8.14
N ARG A 8 21.19 2.68 -8.26
CA ARG A 8 20.48 3.32 -7.15
C ARG A 8 20.26 2.34 -5.99
N GLU A 9 20.15 1.06 -6.33
CA GLU A 9 20.00 -0.09 -5.45
C GLU A 9 21.23 -0.31 -4.55
N THR A 10 22.44 -0.28 -5.11
CA THR A 10 23.70 -0.47 -4.36
C THR A 10 23.94 0.67 -3.37
N LEU A 11 23.66 1.91 -3.78
CA LEU A 11 23.76 3.08 -2.91
C LEU A 11 22.73 3.03 -1.77
N GLY A 12 21.53 2.52 -2.03
CA GLY A 12 20.49 2.32 -1.03
C GLY A 12 20.93 1.35 0.07
N ILE A 13 21.34 0.14 -0.32
CA ILE A 13 21.73 -0.93 0.62
C ILE A 13 22.93 -0.52 1.48
N VAL A 14 23.93 0.12 0.88
CA VAL A 14 25.12 0.55 1.61
C VAL A 14 24.81 1.73 2.56
N ALA A 15 23.95 2.66 2.15
CA ALA A 15 23.46 3.73 3.04
C ALA A 15 22.66 3.17 4.23
N LEU A 16 21.85 2.13 4.02
CA LEU A 16 21.13 1.41 5.07
C LEU A 16 22.04 0.69 6.06
N CYS A 17 23.09 0.02 5.58
CA CYS A 17 24.09 -0.62 6.45
C CYS A 17 24.90 0.41 7.26
N TRP A 18 25.06 1.63 6.75
CA TRP A 18 25.81 2.70 7.42
C TRP A 18 24.97 3.42 8.48
N LEU A 19 23.75 3.80 8.14
CA LEU A 19 22.80 4.46 9.03
C LEU A 19 22.42 3.60 10.25
N ARG A 20 22.58 2.26 10.17
CA ARG A 20 22.01 1.31 11.13
C ARG A 20 23.00 0.50 11.96
N SER A 21 24.29 0.76 11.86
CA SER A 21 25.27 0.10 12.72
C SER A 21 25.44 0.86 14.04
N GLU A 22 25.32 0.22 15.21
CA GLU A 22 25.72 0.84 16.50
C GLU A 22 27.21 0.67 16.81
N ALA A 23 27.84 -0.35 16.25
CA ALA A 23 29.26 -0.57 16.39
C ALA A 23 30.05 0.42 15.51
N ILE A 24 30.97 1.18 16.13
CA ILE A 24 31.91 2.08 15.43
C ILE A 24 32.71 1.33 14.37
N SER A 25 33.03 0.04 14.61
CA SER A 25 33.73 -0.83 13.64
C SER A 25 32.90 -1.08 12.39
N CYS A 26 31.62 -1.41 12.51
CA CYS A 26 30.74 -1.61 11.36
C CYS A 26 30.40 -0.28 10.66
N ARG A 27 30.23 0.85 11.38
CA ARG A 27 30.17 2.18 10.73
C ARG A 27 31.45 2.51 9.98
N ARG A 28 32.63 2.16 10.53
CA ARG A 28 33.93 2.32 9.87
C ARG A 28 34.06 1.43 8.65
N ILE A 29 33.65 0.17 8.72
CA ILE A 29 33.68 -0.77 7.59
C ILE A 29 32.72 -0.30 6.50
N THR A 30 31.48 0.09 6.83
CA THR A 30 30.54 0.64 5.85
C THR A 30 30.99 2.01 5.35
N CYS A 31 31.63 2.85 6.17
CA CYS A 31 32.30 4.07 5.70
C CYS A 31 33.48 3.76 4.77
N VAL A 32 34.24 2.69 5.01
CA VAL A 32 35.39 2.27 4.19
C VAL A 32 34.91 1.60 2.90
N LEU A 33 33.76 0.90 2.93
CA LEU A 33 33.07 0.38 1.75
C LEU A 33 32.42 1.52 0.96
N LEU A 34 31.71 2.46 1.59
CA LEU A 34 31.18 3.68 0.97
C LEU A 34 32.29 4.54 0.41
N ARG A 35 33.37 4.76 1.16
CA ARG A 35 34.53 5.53 0.70
C ARG A 35 35.29 4.74 -0.37
N GLY A 36 35.37 3.42 -0.27
CA GLY A 36 35.95 2.55 -1.29
C GLY A 36 35.14 2.55 -2.57
N LEU A 37 33.81 2.57 -2.48
CA LEU A 37 32.89 2.70 -3.60
C LEU A 37 32.96 4.12 -4.19
N LEU A 38 32.84 5.15 -3.36
CA LEU A 38 32.88 6.55 -3.79
C LEU A 38 34.27 7.01 -4.30
N VAL A 39 35.36 6.34 -3.90
CA VAL A 39 36.74 6.64 -4.36
C VAL A 39 37.21 5.67 -5.44
N ASN A 40 36.67 4.46 -5.51
CA ASN A 40 36.97 3.46 -6.53
C ASN A 40 35.68 2.75 -7.03
N PRO A 41 35.05 3.31 -8.09
CA PRO A 41 33.85 2.80 -8.79
C PRO A 41 33.85 1.30 -9.12
N SER A 42 35.03 0.67 -9.14
CA SER A 42 35.30 -0.67 -9.66
C SER A 42 35.24 -1.80 -8.61
N ALA A 43 34.74 -1.52 -7.40
CA ALA A 43 34.57 -2.57 -6.39
C ALA A 43 33.61 -3.66 -6.93
N PRO A 44 34.02 -4.94 -7.01
CA PRO A 44 33.22 -5.95 -7.69
C PRO A 44 31.94 -6.29 -6.93
N ASP A 45 30.84 -6.54 -7.67
CA ASP A 45 29.52 -6.91 -7.14
C ASP A 45 29.55 -8.09 -6.13
N TYR A 46 30.54 -8.99 -6.24
CA TYR A 46 30.69 -10.15 -5.36
C TYR A 46 30.91 -9.79 -3.88
N ALA A 47 31.36 -8.56 -3.56
CA ALA A 47 31.59 -8.15 -2.16
C ALA A 47 30.27 -7.95 -1.40
N LEU A 48 29.25 -7.42 -2.08
CA LEU A 48 27.90 -7.28 -1.52
C LEU A 48 27.19 -8.64 -1.45
N GLU A 49 27.32 -9.46 -2.49
CA GLU A 49 26.81 -10.82 -2.50
C GLU A 49 27.42 -11.66 -1.36
N ASN A 50 28.75 -11.59 -1.14
CA ASN A 50 29.39 -12.28 0.00
C ASN A 50 28.85 -11.81 1.35
N PHE A 51 28.58 -10.51 1.52
CA PHE A 51 27.96 -10.01 2.75
C PHE A 51 26.56 -10.60 2.95
N LEU A 52 25.70 -10.54 1.92
CA LEU A 52 24.35 -11.11 1.97
C LEU A 52 24.36 -12.64 2.17
N HIS A 53 25.32 -13.36 1.59
CA HIS A 53 25.52 -14.80 1.78
C HIS A 53 25.99 -15.18 3.19
N THR A 54 26.75 -14.30 3.87
CA THR A 54 27.24 -14.55 5.23
C THR A 54 26.26 -14.14 6.33
N CYS A 55 25.27 -13.30 6.00
CA CYS A 55 24.24 -12.90 6.95
C CYS A 55 23.14 -13.96 7.08
N ASN A 56 22.77 -14.27 8.33
CA ASN A 56 21.64 -15.13 8.63
C ASN A 56 20.31 -14.40 8.25
N PRO A 57 19.47 -14.96 7.35
CA PRO A 57 18.24 -14.32 6.90
C PRO A 57 17.27 -13.98 8.04
N GLU A 58 17.20 -14.81 9.07
CA GLU A 58 16.38 -14.59 10.25
C GLU A 58 16.83 -13.38 11.06
N GLN A 59 18.15 -13.15 11.17
CA GLN A 59 18.68 -11.96 11.83
C GLN A 59 18.39 -10.69 11.03
N ILE A 60 18.50 -10.75 9.70
CA ILE A 60 18.10 -9.64 8.82
C ILE A 60 16.62 -9.33 9.04
N LEU A 61 15.76 -10.35 9.02
CA LEU A 61 14.33 -10.16 9.16
C LEU A 61 13.95 -9.63 10.55
N GLN A 62 14.55 -10.15 11.62
CA GLN A 62 14.31 -9.67 12.97
C GLN A 62 14.66 -8.18 13.09
N LYS A 63 15.75 -7.74 12.46
CA LYS A 63 16.09 -6.32 12.39
C LYS A 63 15.08 -5.52 11.58
N ILE A 64 14.68 -6.00 10.40
CA ILE A 64 13.65 -5.35 9.60
C ILE A 64 12.36 -5.19 10.41
N ARG A 65 11.91 -6.22 11.12
CA ARG A 65 10.73 -6.15 12.00
C ARG A 65 10.91 -5.13 13.12
N GLN A 66 12.03 -5.16 13.83
CA GLN A 66 12.31 -4.18 14.89
C GLN A 66 12.19 -2.75 14.37
N ILE A 67 12.69 -2.50 13.17
CA ILE A 67 12.58 -1.23 12.47
C ILE A 67 11.14 -0.91 12.11
N LEU A 68 10.46 -1.82 11.42
CA LEU A 68 9.08 -1.67 10.96
C LEU A 68 8.11 -1.42 12.12
N THR A 69 8.46 -1.86 13.33
CA THR A 69 7.70 -1.65 14.57
C THR A 69 8.16 -0.45 15.40
N ASN A 70 9.25 0.24 15.04
CA ASN A 70 9.79 1.33 15.85
C ASN A 70 8.98 2.63 15.62
N PRO A 71 8.25 3.13 16.63
CA PRO A 71 7.40 4.31 16.48
C PRO A 71 8.21 5.59 16.22
N ALA A 72 9.49 5.67 16.61
CA ALA A 72 10.33 6.84 16.37
C ALA A 72 10.69 7.04 14.89
N ILE A 73 10.54 6.00 14.06
CA ILE A 73 10.83 6.03 12.63
C ILE A 73 9.71 6.72 11.83
N THR A 74 8.52 6.87 12.42
CA THR A 74 7.36 7.50 11.76
C THR A 74 7.50 9.01 11.50
N VAL A 75 8.62 9.62 11.90
CA VAL A 75 8.79 11.09 11.88
C VAL A 75 9.50 11.62 10.63
N ASP A 76 10.31 10.81 9.91
CA ASP A 76 11.08 11.24 8.73
C ASP A 76 10.71 10.47 7.43
N PRO A 77 10.06 11.11 6.45
CA PRO A 77 9.73 10.54 5.14
C PRO A 77 10.94 10.03 4.34
N THR A 78 12.10 10.65 4.54
CA THR A 78 13.36 10.24 3.90
C THR A 78 13.78 8.87 4.40
N GLN A 79 13.55 8.61 5.69
CA GLN A 79 13.85 7.34 6.31
C GLN A 79 12.86 6.25 5.88
N VAL A 80 11.57 6.58 5.77
CA VAL A 80 10.56 5.67 5.21
C VAL A 80 10.87 5.32 3.75
N ALA A 81 11.22 6.29 2.91
CA ALA A 81 11.62 6.04 1.53
C ALA A 81 12.89 5.18 1.43
N VAL A 82 13.88 5.37 2.30
CA VAL A 82 15.11 4.56 2.34
C VAL A 82 14.82 3.12 2.80
N GLU A 83 13.91 2.92 3.74
CA GLU A 83 13.49 1.59 4.22
C GLU A 83 12.63 0.84 3.20
N LEU A 84 11.82 1.57 2.46
CA LEU A 84 11.01 1.06 1.37
C LEU A 84 11.88 0.75 0.14
N VAL A 85 12.87 1.58 -0.18
CA VAL A 85 13.94 1.27 -1.16
C VAL A 85 14.79 0.08 -0.71
N ALA A 86 14.99 -0.13 0.60
CA ALA A 86 15.60 -1.36 1.13
C ALA A 86 14.78 -2.59 0.75
N ALA A 87 13.48 -2.57 1.07
CA ALA A 87 12.57 -3.66 0.79
C ALA A 87 12.46 -3.91 -0.72
N ASP A 88 12.40 -2.85 -1.51
CA ASP A 88 12.40 -2.91 -2.97
C ASP A 88 13.67 -3.56 -3.53
N ALA A 89 14.84 -3.16 -3.03
CA ALA A 89 16.11 -3.76 -3.41
C ALA A 89 16.21 -5.24 -2.98
N PHE A 90 15.65 -5.61 -1.82
CA PHE A 90 15.61 -7.01 -1.37
C PHE A 90 14.65 -7.89 -2.19
N VAL A 91 13.57 -7.31 -2.73
CA VAL A 91 12.58 -8.04 -3.54
C VAL A 91 12.97 -8.11 -5.02
N ASN A 92 13.67 -7.10 -5.54
CA ASN A 92 14.09 -7.04 -6.96
C ASN A 92 15.40 -7.76 -7.27
N ILE A 93 16.28 -7.95 -6.29
CA ILE A 93 17.43 -8.83 -6.49
C ILE A 93 16.86 -10.25 -6.58
N ALA A 94 17.15 -10.97 -7.65
CA ALA A 94 16.96 -12.41 -7.77
C ALA A 94 17.89 -13.15 -6.77
N HIS A 95 17.79 -12.78 -5.49
CA HIS A 95 18.62 -13.26 -4.43
C HIS A 95 18.16 -14.69 -4.12
N PRO A 96 19.08 -15.65 -3.99
CA PRO A 96 18.72 -17.04 -3.70
C PRO A 96 17.85 -17.20 -2.44
N SER A 97 17.89 -16.23 -1.51
CA SER A 97 17.07 -16.21 -0.29
C SER A 97 15.69 -15.56 -0.44
N ALA A 98 15.31 -15.01 -1.59
CA ALA A 98 14.00 -14.38 -1.78
C ALA A 98 12.82 -15.32 -1.42
N PRO A 99 12.83 -16.63 -1.80
CA PRO A 99 11.80 -17.57 -1.35
C PRO A 99 11.72 -17.67 0.18
N LYS A 100 12.86 -17.65 0.87
CA LYS A 100 12.91 -17.73 2.33
C LYS A 100 12.26 -16.50 3.00
N TYR A 101 12.44 -15.31 2.45
CA TYR A 101 11.79 -14.11 2.98
C TYR A 101 10.26 -14.13 2.78
N HIS A 102 9.80 -14.69 1.66
CA HIS A 102 8.38 -14.91 1.41
C HIS A 102 7.79 -15.96 2.38
N GLU A 103 8.48 -17.09 2.61
CA GLU A 103 8.09 -18.07 3.64
C GLU A 103 7.97 -17.43 5.02
N MET A 104 8.80 -16.42 5.31
CA MET A 104 8.78 -15.69 6.57
C MET A 104 7.75 -14.54 6.61
N ARG A 105 6.99 -14.33 5.53
CA ARG A 105 5.93 -13.31 5.38
C ARG A 105 6.41 -11.87 5.57
N LEU A 106 7.61 -11.55 5.09
CA LEU A 106 8.15 -10.19 5.18
C LEU A 106 7.22 -9.16 4.52
N GLU A 107 6.59 -9.52 3.41
CA GLU A 107 5.61 -8.70 2.71
C GLU A 107 4.43 -8.27 3.58
N ALA A 108 3.93 -9.18 4.43
CA ALA A 108 2.83 -8.89 5.33
C ALA A 108 3.25 -7.87 6.39
N ASP A 109 4.47 -8.00 6.92
CA ASP A 109 5.04 -7.04 7.87
C ASP A 109 5.23 -5.66 7.23
N VAL A 110 5.75 -5.60 6.00
CA VAL A 110 5.95 -4.34 5.26
C VAL A 110 4.60 -3.66 5.00
N ALA A 111 3.61 -4.40 4.50
CA ALA A 111 2.30 -3.85 4.21
C ALA A 111 1.56 -3.42 5.48
N PHE A 112 1.71 -4.16 6.59
CA PHE A 112 1.19 -3.75 7.90
C PHE A 112 1.81 -2.44 8.40
N THR A 113 3.13 -2.28 8.27
CA THR A 113 3.80 -1.03 8.66
C THR A 113 3.41 0.14 7.78
N LEU A 114 3.33 -0.06 6.46
CA LEU A 114 2.85 0.96 5.52
C LEU A 114 1.47 1.47 5.90
N ARG A 115 0.55 0.56 6.23
CA ARG A 115 -0.79 0.88 6.74
C ARG A 115 -0.72 1.72 8.01
N ASN A 116 0.05 1.29 9.00
CA ASN A 116 0.15 2.02 10.27
C ASN A 116 0.72 3.42 10.08
N GLN A 117 1.72 3.56 9.21
CA GLN A 117 2.29 4.85 8.84
C GLN A 117 1.24 5.75 8.20
N LEU A 118 0.54 5.29 7.16
CA LEU A 118 -0.52 6.06 6.49
C LEU A 118 -1.63 6.51 7.45
N ARG A 119 -1.97 5.68 8.44
CA ARG A 119 -2.96 6.04 9.47
C ARG A 119 -2.44 7.04 10.49
N SER A 120 -1.17 6.93 10.88
CA SER A 120 -0.56 7.77 11.92
C SER A 120 -0.13 9.16 11.42
N VAL A 121 0.09 9.29 10.11
CA VAL A 121 0.60 10.53 9.52
C VAL A 121 -0.57 11.43 9.19
N GLU A 122 -0.68 12.59 9.83
CA GLU A 122 -1.73 13.58 9.51
C GLU A 122 -1.38 14.42 8.27
N ASP A 123 -0.09 14.63 8.02
CA ASP A 123 0.41 15.48 6.95
C ASP A 123 0.25 14.83 5.57
N ALA A 124 -0.40 15.56 4.64
CA ALA A 124 -0.71 15.06 3.31
C ALA A 124 0.56 14.78 2.46
N ASP A 125 1.63 15.57 2.62
CA ASP A 125 2.88 15.37 1.87
C ASP A 125 3.56 14.08 2.32
N ARG A 126 3.55 13.84 3.63
CA ARG A 126 4.10 12.62 4.22
C ARG A 126 3.26 11.40 3.86
N LYS A 127 1.93 11.47 3.95
CA LYS A 127 1.04 10.39 3.48
C LYS A 127 1.34 10.06 2.03
N TRP A 128 1.54 11.09 1.20
CA TRP A 128 1.91 10.91 -0.19
C TRP A 128 3.24 10.19 -0.35
N ALA A 129 4.28 10.58 0.39
CA ALA A 129 5.57 9.90 0.34
C ALA A 129 5.47 8.41 0.70
N VAL A 130 4.70 8.07 1.74
CA VAL A 130 4.49 6.66 2.16
C VAL A 130 3.72 5.88 1.08
N ALA A 131 2.60 6.45 0.60
CA ALA A 131 1.80 5.89 -0.49
C ALA A 131 2.63 5.64 -1.76
N ASN A 132 3.50 6.60 -2.12
CA ASN A 132 4.34 6.49 -3.31
C ASN A 132 5.37 5.38 -3.20
N ALA A 133 5.99 5.27 -2.03
CA ALA A 133 7.00 4.26 -1.80
C ALA A 133 6.41 2.85 -1.61
N ALA A 134 5.14 2.75 -1.17
CA ALA A 134 4.42 1.49 -1.05
C ALA A 134 4.18 0.79 -2.41
N ALA A 135 3.83 1.53 -3.45
CA ALA A 135 3.39 0.95 -4.72
C ALA A 135 4.45 0.05 -5.41
N PRO A 136 5.71 0.50 -5.60
CA PRO A 136 6.75 -0.32 -6.19
C PRO A 136 6.97 -1.61 -5.40
N ILE A 137 6.96 -1.53 -4.06
CA ILE A 137 7.20 -2.67 -3.18
C ILE A 137 6.08 -3.68 -3.29
N ILE A 138 4.83 -3.23 -3.24
CA ILE A 138 3.68 -4.11 -3.39
C ILE A 138 3.70 -4.76 -4.77
N ASN A 139 3.97 -3.98 -5.82
CA ASN A 139 4.12 -4.52 -7.16
C ASN A 139 5.20 -5.62 -7.20
N ASN A 140 6.33 -5.40 -6.56
CA ASN A 140 7.46 -6.32 -6.61
C ASN A 140 7.22 -7.56 -5.75
N ILE A 141 6.61 -7.42 -4.57
CA ILE A 141 6.16 -8.53 -3.71
C ILE A 141 5.25 -9.47 -4.51
N VAL A 142 4.21 -8.91 -5.12
CA VAL A 142 3.23 -9.70 -5.87
C VAL A 142 3.90 -10.34 -7.10
N ASN A 143 4.78 -9.63 -7.79
CA ASN A 143 5.47 -10.17 -8.96
C ASN A 143 6.51 -11.25 -8.62
N ALA A 144 7.16 -11.18 -7.46
CA ALA A 144 8.17 -12.13 -7.00
C ALA A 144 7.58 -13.38 -6.35
N ALA A 145 6.33 -13.31 -5.89
CA ALA A 145 5.64 -14.46 -5.30
C ALA A 145 5.51 -15.63 -6.28
N THR A 146 5.62 -16.85 -5.75
CA THR A 146 5.38 -18.09 -6.51
C THR A 146 3.96 -18.13 -7.07
N ASN A 147 3.00 -17.63 -6.28
CA ASN A 147 1.62 -17.41 -6.70
C ASN A 147 1.23 -15.93 -6.48
N PRO A 148 1.37 -15.08 -7.50
CA PRO A 148 0.99 -13.67 -7.44
C PRO A 148 -0.47 -13.42 -7.05
N ALA A 149 -1.41 -14.28 -7.47
CA ALA A 149 -2.82 -14.13 -7.12
C ALA A 149 -3.04 -14.32 -5.61
N SER A 150 -2.48 -15.38 -5.03
CA SER A 150 -2.56 -15.63 -3.59
C SER A 150 -1.89 -14.53 -2.79
N ALA A 151 -0.71 -14.06 -3.20
CA ALA A 151 0.00 -12.97 -2.53
C ALA A 151 -0.81 -11.67 -2.53
N LEU A 152 -1.46 -11.34 -3.66
CA LEU A 152 -2.33 -10.17 -3.74
C LEU A 152 -3.57 -10.31 -2.83
N VAL A 153 -4.19 -11.49 -2.80
CA VAL A 153 -5.31 -11.76 -1.89
C VAL A 153 -4.88 -11.63 -0.44
N GLU A 154 -3.71 -12.14 -0.08
CA GLU A 154 -3.16 -12.03 1.27
C GLU A 154 -2.95 -10.56 1.67
N LEU A 155 -2.39 -9.75 0.78
CA LEU A 155 -2.23 -8.31 1.00
C LEU A 155 -3.58 -7.59 1.15
N VAL A 156 -4.56 -7.93 0.32
CA VAL A 156 -5.91 -7.36 0.38
C VAL A 156 -6.61 -7.74 1.68
N THR A 157 -6.49 -8.99 2.12
CA THR A 157 -7.21 -9.53 3.28
C THR A 157 -6.56 -9.17 4.61
N HIS A 158 -5.23 -9.17 4.70
CA HIS A 158 -4.53 -9.03 5.98
C HIS A 158 -3.91 -7.65 6.19
N CYS A 159 -3.60 -6.93 5.11
CA CYS A 159 -2.80 -5.71 5.22
C CYS A 159 -3.63 -4.43 5.03
N ASP A 160 -4.95 -4.52 4.87
CA ASP A 160 -5.80 -3.41 4.40
C ASP A 160 -5.12 -2.69 3.23
N PHE A 161 -4.65 -3.47 2.25
CA PHE A 161 -4.01 -2.91 1.06
C PHE A 161 -4.94 -1.96 0.30
N LEU A 162 -6.24 -2.24 0.29
CA LEU A 162 -7.20 -1.46 -0.48
C LEU A 162 -7.37 -0.01 0.00
N PRO A 163 -7.53 0.29 1.30
CA PRO A 163 -7.49 1.67 1.77
C PRO A 163 -6.21 2.41 1.39
N VAL A 164 -5.05 1.74 1.50
CA VAL A 164 -3.76 2.30 1.08
C VAL A 164 -3.76 2.61 -0.41
N ALA A 165 -4.22 1.68 -1.24
CA ALA A 165 -4.30 1.82 -2.68
C ALA A 165 -5.28 2.94 -3.10
N THR A 166 -6.43 3.01 -2.44
CA THR A 166 -7.44 4.07 -2.61
C THR A 166 -6.86 5.43 -2.25
N GLU A 167 -6.31 5.58 -1.05
CA GLU A 167 -5.72 6.85 -0.59
C GLU A 167 -4.57 7.27 -1.49
N SER A 168 -3.74 6.32 -1.92
CA SER A 168 -2.67 6.57 -2.87
C SER A 168 -3.18 7.06 -4.23
N LEU A 169 -4.26 6.47 -4.77
CA LEU A 169 -4.86 6.93 -6.02
C LEU A 169 -5.45 8.34 -5.90
N LEU A 170 -6.10 8.66 -4.77
CA LEU A 170 -6.63 9.99 -4.51
C LEU A 170 -5.49 11.02 -4.43
N LEU A 171 -4.37 10.65 -3.82
CA LEU A 171 -3.17 11.49 -3.76
C LEU A 171 -2.49 11.62 -5.13
N CYS A 172 -2.38 10.55 -5.92
CA CYS A 172 -1.88 10.58 -7.30
C CYS A 172 -2.70 11.54 -8.17
N ALA A 173 -4.01 11.52 -7.99
CA ALA A 173 -4.93 12.39 -8.71
C ALA A 173 -4.76 13.86 -8.30
N ALA A 174 -4.46 14.13 -7.03
CA ALA A 174 -4.18 15.48 -6.55
C ALA A 174 -2.76 15.95 -6.92
N ARG A 175 -1.82 15.04 -7.19
CA ARG A 175 -0.41 15.30 -7.47
C ARG A 175 0.13 14.31 -8.51
N PRO A 176 -0.03 14.60 -9.81
CA PRO A 176 0.50 13.74 -10.85
C PRO A 176 2.01 13.83 -10.85
N ASP A 177 2.65 12.79 -10.35
CA ASP A 177 4.08 12.57 -10.49
C ASP A 177 4.35 11.27 -11.24
N SER A 178 5.63 10.97 -11.45
CA SER A 178 6.08 9.77 -12.16
C SER A 178 5.71 8.45 -11.46
N TYR A 179 5.35 8.48 -10.18
CA TYR A 179 5.14 7.30 -9.36
C TYR A 179 3.69 6.79 -9.36
N ALA A 180 2.72 7.60 -9.83
CA ALA A 180 1.38 7.10 -10.18
C ALA A 180 1.44 5.87 -11.11
N SER A 181 2.49 5.78 -11.94
CA SER A 181 2.77 4.64 -12.81
C SER A 181 2.91 3.30 -12.07
N ALA A 182 3.45 3.29 -10.85
CA ALA A 182 3.64 2.06 -10.08
C ALA A 182 2.30 1.54 -9.53
N TRP A 183 1.46 2.41 -8.99
CA TRP A 183 0.09 2.05 -8.60
C TRP A 183 -0.73 1.54 -9.79
N PHE A 184 -0.62 2.18 -10.97
CA PHE A 184 -1.27 1.67 -12.18
C PHE A 184 -0.80 0.27 -12.58
N ARG A 185 0.46 -0.09 -12.34
CA ARG A 185 0.94 -1.46 -12.57
C ARG A 185 0.29 -2.45 -11.62
N VAL A 186 0.16 -2.10 -10.33
CA VAL A 186 -0.54 -2.92 -9.35
C VAL A 186 -2.00 -3.14 -9.78
N PHE A 187 -2.72 -2.09 -10.16
CA PHE A 187 -4.11 -2.24 -10.63
C PHE A 187 -4.24 -3.05 -11.91
N LYS A 188 -3.37 -2.82 -12.90
CA LYS A 188 -3.35 -3.62 -14.13
C LYS A 188 -3.10 -5.10 -13.83
N MET A 189 -2.21 -5.39 -12.89
CA MET A 189 -1.95 -6.75 -12.43
C MET A 189 -3.17 -7.34 -11.72
N THR A 190 -3.82 -6.61 -10.81
CA THR A 190 -5.08 -7.04 -10.15
C THR A 190 -6.18 -7.35 -11.18
N ILE A 191 -6.35 -6.48 -12.18
CA ILE A 191 -7.32 -6.70 -13.27
C ILE A 191 -6.96 -7.97 -14.04
N HIS A 192 -5.69 -8.14 -14.41
CA HIS A 192 -5.25 -9.34 -15.12
C HIS A 192 -5.46 -10.61 -14.29
N ILE A 193 -5.11 -10.59 -13.00
CA ILE A 193 -5.35 -11.70 -12.05
C ILE A 193 -6.82 -12.11 -12.04
N ALA A 194 -7.74 -11.15 -12.03
CA ALA A 194 -9.17 -11.40 -11.97
C ALA A 194 -9.81 -11.82 -13.32
N GLN A 195 -9.22 -11.45 -14.46
CA GLN A 195 -9.74 -11.79 -15.81
C GLN A 195 -9.03 -12.97 -16.47
N CYS A 196 -7.88 -13.41 -15.96
CA CYS A 196 -7.06 -14.38 -16.66
C CYS A 196 -7.72 -15.76 -16.67
N HIS A 197 -8.06 -16.24 -17.86
CA HIS A 197 -8.58 -17.59 -18.08
C HIS A 197 -7.52 -18.60 -18.54
N ASP A 198 -6.30 -18.13 -18.83
CA ASP A 198 -5.20 -18.98 -19.25
C ASP A 198 -4.68 -19.81 -18.07
N VAL A 199 -4.87 -21.13 -18.15
CA VAL A 199 -4.45 -22.09 -17.13
C VAL A 199 -2.94 -22.14 -16.93
N THR A 200 -2.15 -21.66 -17.89
CA THR A 200 -0.69 -21.60 -17.84
C THR A 200 -0.17 -20.29 -17.27
N CYS A 201 -1.04 -19.27 -17.14
CA CYS A 201 -0.64 -17.98 -16.62
C CYS A 201 -0.40 -18.05 -15.12
N ARG A 202 0.82 -17.71 -14.69
CA ARG A 202 1.23 -17.74 -13.27
C ARG A 202 0.40 -16.83 -12.36
N VAL A 203 -0.25 -15.81 -12.90
CA VAL A 203 -1.04 -14.84 -12.12
C VAL A 203 -2.52 -15.20 -12.05
N ARG A 204 -2.95 -16.35 -12.58
CA ARG A 204 -4.36 -16.72 -12.60
C ARG A 204 -4.88 -16.94 -11.19
N ALA A 205 -5.91 -16.19 -10.80
CA ALA A 205 -6.64 -16.46 -9.57
C ALA A 205 -7.59 -17.64 -9.69
N THR A 206 -7.74 -18.36 -8.58
CA THR A 206 -8.82 -19.33 -8.35
C THR A 206 -10.15 -18.60 -8.12
N PRO A 207 -11.29 -19.30 -8.28
CA PRO A 207 -12.61 -18.72 -7.97
C PRO A 207 -12.73 -18.19 -6.53
N ASP A 208 -12.12 -18.87 -5.56
CA ASP A 208 -12.15 -18.47 -4.15
C ASP A 208 -11.34 -17.18 -3.90
N GLU A 209 -10.20 -17.04 -4.57
CA GLU A 209 -9.39 -15.83 -4.54
C GLU A 209 -10.13 -14.64 -5.17
N ILE A 210 -10.78 -14.83 -6.33
CA ILE A 210 -11.61 -13.79 -6.96
C ILE A 210 -12.77 -13.39 -6.05
N SER A 211 -13.45 -14.36 -5.43
CA SER A 211 -14.52 -14.11 -4.46
C SER A 211 -14.03 -13.29 -3.27
N THR A 212 -12.83 -13.61 -2.76
CA THR A 212 -12.21 -12.88 -1.66
C THR A 212 -11.85 -11.45 -2.06
N LEU A 213 -11.22 -11.25 -3.22
CA LEU A 213 -10.95 -9.92 -3.78
C LEU A 213 -12.25 -9.12 -3.90
N ARG A 214 -13.28 -9.69 -4.53
CA ARG A 214 -14.58 -9.04 -4.69
C ARG A 214 -15.15 -8.58 -3.37
N LYS A 215 -15.19 -9.45 -2.36
CA LYS A 215 -15.69 -9.14 -1.02
C LYS A 215 -15.00 -7.90 -0.42
N HIS A 216 -13.67 -7.84 -0.50
CA HIS A 216 -12.91 -6.71 0.04
C HIS A 216 -13.08 -5.44 -0.80
N PHE A 217 -13.15 -5.55 -2.13
CA PHE A 217 -13.40 -4.41 -3.01
C PHE A 217 -14.80 -3.81 -2.83
N THR A 218 -15.85 -4.63 -2.65
CA THR A 218 -17.22 -4.13 -2.43
C THR A 218 -17.27 -3.11 -1.30
N LEU A 219 -16.51 -3.32 -0.22
CA LEU A 219 -16.48 -2.42 0.94
C LEU A 219 -15.98 -1.01 0.60
N LEU A 220 -15.09 -0.88 -0.39
CA LEU A 220 -14.37 0.35 -0.69
C LEU A 220 -14.71 0.92 -2.06
N PHE A 221 -15.38 0.15 -2.91
CA PHE A 221 -15.63 0.51 -4.31
C PHE A 221 -16.45 1.81 -4.42
N ILE A 222 -17.63 1.86 -3.80
CA ILE A 222 -18.50 3.05 -3.83
C ILE A 222 -17.92 4.23 -3.04
N PRO A 223 -17.41 4.09 -1.80
CA PRO A 223 -16.76 5.19 -1.10
C PRO A 223 -15.66 5.86 -1.94
N THR A 224 -14.78 5.06 -2.53
CA THR A 224 -13.68 5.56 -3.37
C THR A 224 -14.19 6.29 -4.62
N LEU A 225 -15.25 5.78 -5.27
CA LEU A 225 -15.86 6.46 -6.41
C LEU A 225 -16.48 7.81 -6.04
N ASN A 226 -17.14 7.90 -4.88
CA ASN A 226 -17.67 9.17 -4.39
C ASN A 226 -16.55 10.19 -4.14
N ASP A 227 -15.43 9.74 -3.58
CA ASP A 227 -14.26 10.61 -3.36
C ASP A 227 -13.66 11.09 -4.68
N PHE A 228 -13.58 10.21 -5.69
CA PHE A 228 -13.18 10.60 -7.04
C PHE A 228 -14.14 11.61 -7.67
N ASP A 229 -15.45 11.38 -7.60
CA ASP A 229 -16.45 12.30 -8.15
C ASP A 229 -16.37 13.68 -7.46
N SER A 230 -16.12 13.70 -6.15
CA SER A 230 -15.87 14.91 -5.36
C SER A 230 -14.60 15.64 -5.79
N LEU A 231 -13.51 14.91 -6.01
CA LEU A 231 -12.26 15.47 -6.54
C LEU A 231 -12.46 16.05 -7.94
N ILE A 232 -13.05 15.29 -8.86
CA ILE A 232 -13.34 15.73 -10.25
C ILE A 232 -14.19 17.01 -10.23
N SER A 233 -15.21 17.07 -9.37
CA SER A 233 -16.08 18.24 -9.24
C SER A 233 -15.29 19.47 -8.78
N LYS A 234 -14.34 19.31 -7.85
CA LYS A 234 -13.47 20.39 -7.37
C LYS A 234 -12.48 20.85 -8.44
N THR A 235 -11.82 19.93 -9.16
CA THR A 235 -10.88 20.27 -10.22
C THR A 235 -11.59 20.96 -11.40
N ALA A 236 -12.70 20.39 -11.88
CA ALA A 236 -13.48 20.97 -12.98
C ALA A 236 -13.98 22.39 -12.66
N PHE A 237 -14.43 22.62 -11.42
CA PHE A 237 -14.83 23.96 -10.97
C PHE A 237 -13.66 24.94 -10.93
N SER A 238 -12.47 24.49 -10.49
CA SER A 238 -11.28 25.34 -10.39
C SER A 238 -10.66 25.70 -11.75
N GLU A 239 -10.81 24.82 -12.74
CA GLU A 239 -10.17 24.97 -14.05
C GLU A 239 -11.05 25.69 -15.07
N GLY A 240 -12.31 25.99 -14.73
CA GLY A 240 -13.27 26.54 -15.69
C GLY A 240 -13.45 25.63 -16.92
N LEU A 241 -13.06 24.36 -16.81
CA LEU A 241 -13.24 23.38 -17.85
C LEU A 241 -14.74 23.18 -18.04
N ASN A 242 -15.21 23.47 -19.24
CA ASN A 242 -16.55 23.09 -19.65
C ASN A 242 -16.59 21.56 -19.74
N LEU A 243 -16.90 20.90 -18.63
CA LEU A 243 -17.60 19.61 -18.69
C LEU A 243 -18.81 19.82 -19.63
N PRO A 244 -19.18 18.83 -20.46
CA PRO A 244 -20.37 18.96 -21.30
C PRO A 244 -21.57 19.44 -20.45
N GLY A 245 -21.93 20.73 -20.54
CA GLY A 245 -23.03 21.35 -19.76
C GLY A 245 -22.73 22.54 -18.83
N VAL A 246 -21.49 23.01 -18.63
CA VAL A 246 -21.21 24.16 -17.73
C VAL A 246 -20.29 25.18 -18.41
N THR A 247 -20.54 26.50 -18.30
CA THR A 247 -19.70 27.56 -18.92
C THR A 247 -19.15 28.55 -17.90
N ASN A 248 -17.83 28.76 -17.81
CA ASN A 248 -17.26 29.96 -17.16
C ASN A 248 -15.81 30.30 -17.54
N LYS A 249 -15.46 31.61 -17.45
CA LYS A 249 -14.17 32.22 -17.84
C LYS A 249 -13.37 32.72 -16.62
N LYS A 250 -12.14 32.21 -16.38
CA LYS A 250 -10.90 33.01 -16.12
C LYS A 250 -9.71 32.21 -15.53
N LYS A 251 -8.51 32.70 -15.90
CA LYS A 251 -7.12 32.47 -15.45
C LYS A 251 -6.36 31.29 -16.07
N GLN A 252 -5.32 31.65 -16.81
CA GLN A 252 -4.46 30.79 -17.63
C GLN A 252 -3.26 30.33 -16.79
N LYS A 253 -3.43 29.24 -16.03
CA LYS A 253 -2.33 28.31 -15.72
C LYS A 253 -1.94 27.66 -17.07
N THR A 254 -0.67 27.31 -17.27
CA THR A 254 -0.18 26.72 -18.52
C THR A 254 -1.06 25.52 -18.88
N GLU A 255 -1.73 25.59 -20.03
CA GLU A 255 -2.69 24.58 -20.54
C GLU A 255 -2.11 23.15 -20.49
N ASP A 256 -0.79 23.04 -20.67
CA ASP A 256 -0.06 21.77 -20.71
C ASP A 256 0.08 21.07 -19.34
N ASP A 257 0.04 21.79 -18.21
CA ASP A 257 0.17 21.19 -16.88
C ASP A 257 -1.20 20.78 -16.31
N ILE A 258 -2.24 21.57 -16.60
CA ILE A 258 -3.63 21.22 -16.27
C ILE A 258 -4.04 19.95 -17.00
N THR A 259 -3.74 19.84 -18.30
CA THR A 259 -4.12 18.67 -19.10
C THR A 259 -3.48 17.37 -18.59
N LYS A 260 -2.25 17.43 -18.06
CA LYS A 260 -1.59 16.27 -17.43
C LYS A 260 -2.21 15.90 -16.08
N GLU A 261 -2.54 16.91 -15.26
CA GLU A 261 -3.22 16.72 -13.98
C GLU A 261 -4.57 16.04 -14.14
N SER A 262 -5.42 16.58 -15.02
CA SER A 262 -6.72 15.98 -15.31
C SER A 262 -6.57 14.58 -15.90
N ALA A 263 -5.61 14.33 -16.80
CA ALA A 263 -5.40 13.02 -17.42
C ALA A 263 -5.04 11.92 -16.41
N ALA A 264 -4.16 12.22 -15.43
CA ALA A 264 -3.79 11.26 -14.41
C ALA A 264 -4.96 10.91 -13.48
N LEU A 265 -5.73 11.91 -13.04
CA LEU A 265 -6.96 11.71 -12.27
C LEU A 265 -7.95 10.83 -13.05
N TRP A 266 -8.22 11.16 -14.32
CA TRP A 266 -9.11 10.36 -15.17
C TRP A 266 -8.62 8.92 -15.32
N GLN A 267 -7.32 8.70 -15.50
CA GLN A 267 -6.75 7.37 -15.60
C GLN A 267 -6.92 6.56 -14.30
N SER A 268 -6.81 7.20 -13.13
CA SER A 268 -7.10 6.58 -11.82
C SER A 268 -8.54 6.14 -11.69
N VAL A 269 -9.49 7.03 -12.03
CA VAL A 269 -10.92 6.70 -11.98
C VAL A 269 -11.26 5.56 -12.94
N LEU A 270 -10.74 5.61 -14.17
CA LEU A 270 -10.97 4.56 -15.17
C LEU A 270 -10.38 3.22 -14.73
N SER A 271 -9.18 3.22 -14.15
CA SER A 271 -8.54 1.99 -13.65
C SER A 271 -9.34 1.39 -12.50
N TRP A 272 -9.83 2.22 -11.58
CA TRP A 272 -10.67 1.77 -10.46
C TRP A 272 -12.02 1.21 -10.91
N ARG A 273 -12.71 1.91 -11.84
CA ARG A 273 -13.97 1.43 -12.45
C ARG A 273 -13.79 0.12 -13.23
N ALA A 274 -12.72 0.02 -14.01
CA ALA A 274 -12.40 -1.19 -14.77
C ALA A 274 -12.18 -2.39 -13.84
N LEU A 275 -11.49 -2.17 -12.72
CA LEU A 275 -11.28 -3.19 -11.71
C LEU A 275 -12.57 -3.61 -11.00
N GLY A 276 -13.43 -2.67 -10.60
CA GLY A 276 -14.75 -2.99 -10.05
C GLY A 276 -15.58 -3.83 -11.02
N THR A 277 -15.69 -3.38 -12.28
CA THR A 277 -16.41 -4.11 -13.34
C THR A 277 -15.87 -5.52 -13.52
N THR A 278 -14.55 -5.67 -13.51
CA THR A 278 -13.86 -6.96 -13.61
C THR A 278 -14.22 -7.91 -12.48
N LEU A 279 -14.38 -7.39 -11.26
CA LEU A 279 -14.78 -8.16 -10.09
C LEU A 279 -16.32 -8.36 -10.02
N GLY A 280 -17.06 -7.94 -11.05
CA GLY A 280 -18.53 -8.04 -11.09
C GLY A 280 -19.22 -7.02 -10.17
N LEU A 281 -18.57 -5.90 -9.87
CA LEU A 281 -19.14 -4.78 -9.14
C LEU A 281 -19.69 -3.76 -10.13
N HIS A 282 -20.98 -3.46 -10.02
CA HIS A 282 -21.66 -2.49 -10.88
C HIS A 282 -22.04 -1.26 -10.07
N GLU A 283 -21.53 -0.09 -10.45
CA GLU A 283 -21.67 1.15 -9.67
C GLU A 283 -23.10 1.43 -9.21
N GLU A 284 -24.09 1.35 -10.10
CA GLU A 284 -25.49 1.60 -9.78
C GLU A 284 -26.09 0.54 -8.84
N ALA A 285 -25.76 -0.74 -9.06
CA ALA A 285 -26.25 -1.83 -8.22
C ALA A 285 -25.63 -1.74 -6.81
N GLU A 286 -24.33 -1.48 -6.73
CA GLU A 286 -23.61 -1.35 -5.46
C GLU A 286 -24.02 -0.09 -4.70
N ARG A 287 -24.30 1.04 -5.38
CA ARG A 287 -24.92 2.23 -4.76
C ARG A 287 -26.32 1.91 -4.24
N GLY A 288 -27.16 1.27 -5.06
CA GLY A 288 -28.53 0.90 -4.68
C GLY A 288 -28.57 -0.08 -3.52
N ASP A 289 -27.71 -1.09 -3.52
CA ASP A 289 -27.57 -2.03 -2.40
C ASP A 289 -27.00 -1.33 -1.18
N ARG A 290 -26.06 -0.40 -1.34
CA ARG A 290 -25.55 0.43 -0.24
C ARG A 290 -26.66 1.24 0.42
N ASP A 291 -27.48 1.91 -0.37
CA ASP A 291 -28.57 2.77 0.11
C ASP A 291 -29.70 1.94 0.73
N LYS A 292 -30.11 0.84 0.10
CA LYS A 292 -31.19 -0.05 0.57
C LYS A 292 -30.81 -0.81 1.84
N THR A 293 -29.62 -1.38 1.85
CA THR A 293 -29.17 -2.21 2.95
C THR A 293 -28.57 -1.37 4.09
N GLY A 294 -28.58 -0.04 3.91
CA GLY A 294 -27.92 0.94 4.76
C GLY A 294 -26.55 0.43 5.12
N TYR A 295 -25.72 0.07 4.11
CA TYR A 295 -24.45 -0.65 4.22
C TYR A 295 -23.52 0.12 5.16
N HIS A 296 -23.79 -0.07 6.45
CA HIS A 296 -23.09 0.50 7.56
C HIS A 296 -21.73 -0.18 7.52
N GLU A 297 -20.70 0.65 7.52
CA GLU A 297 -19.30 0.38 7.17
C GLU A 297 -18.62 -0.74 7.97
N ASN A 298 -19.33 -1.54 8.76
CA ASN A 298 -18.79 -2.68 9.50
C ASN A 298 -19.87 -3.76 9.71
N ARG A 299 -20.09 -4.64 8.72
CA ARG A 299 -20.78 -5.94 8.96
C ARG A 299 -19.81 -7.08 9.23
N PHE A 300 -18.64 -6.75 9.74
CA PHE A 300 -17.68 -7.73 10.19
C PHE A 300 -17.28 -7.35 11.60
N CYS A 301 -17.01 -8.36 12.41
CA CYS A 301 -16.46 -8.13 13.72
C CYS A 301 -15.03 -7.63 13.53
N TRP A 302 -14.72 -6.45 14.06
CA TRP A 302 -13.39 -5.85 13.95
C TRP A 302 -12.29 -6.66 14.66
N TRP A 303 -12.68 -7.46 15.65
CA TRP A 303 -11.78 -8.37 16.35
C TRP A 303 -11.15 -9.38 15.38
N ALA A 304 -9.84 -9.26 15.14
CA ALA A 304 -9.11 -10.06 14.16
C ALA A 304 -9.16 -11.58 14.41
N LYS A 305 -9.35 -12.01 15.66
CA LYS A 305 -9.51 -13.44 16.05
C LYS A 305 -10.99 -13.85 16.17
N CYS A 306 -11.89 -13.18 15.45
CA CYS A 306 -13.30 -13.55 15.42
C CYS A 306 -13.53 -14.69 14.43
N ASP A 307 -13.89 -15.86 14.95
CA ASP A 307 -14.15 -17.05 14.13
C ASP A 307 -15.52 -16.98 13.42
N THR A 308 -16.41 -16.07 13.87
CA THR A 308 -17.73 -15.85 13.29
C THR A 308 -17.61 -15.15 11.95
N LYS A 309 -17.56 -15.95 10.87
CA LYS A 309 -17.58 -15.47 9.49
C LYS A 309 -18.96 -14.89 9.16
N SER A 310 -19.16 -13.59 9.38
CA SER A 310 -20.39 -12.85 9.04
C SER A 310 -21.64 -13.41 9.73
N LEU A 311 -22.21 -12.65 10.66
CA LEU A 311 -23.54 -13.00 11.18
C LEU A 311 -24.55 -12.93 10.03
N GLU A 312 -25.45 -13.92 9.98
CA GLU A 312 -26.62 -13.86 9.10
C GLU A 312 -27.43 -12.60 9.44
N ALA A 313 -28.13 -12.05 8.43
CA ALA A 313 -28.65 -10.68 8.40
C ALA A 313 -29.57 -10.26 9.57
N GLU A 314 -29.97 -11.18 10.43
CA GLU A 314 -30.85 -10.92 11.57
C GLU A 314 -30.10 -10.43 12.84
N GLU A 315 -28.82 -10.76 13.03
CA GLU A 315 -28.08 -10.28 14.20
C GLU A 315 -27.38 -8.94 13.90
N THR A 316 -27.79 -7.91 14.64
CA THR A 316 -27.21 -6.58 14.52
C THR A 316 -25.84 -6.51 15.18
N TYR A 317 -24.82 -6.27 14.35
CA TYR A 317 -23.48 -5.90 14.80
C TYR A 317 -23.54 -4.72 15.77
N LYS A 318 -22.88 -4.84 16.93
CA LYS A 318 -22.82 -3.78 17.95
C LYS A 318 -21.67 -2.84 17.63
N ARG A 319 -21.95 -1.54 17.47
CA ARG A 319 -20.89 -0.52 17.32
C ARG A 319 -20.09 -0.39 18.62
N CYS A 320 -18.80 -0.07 18.50
CA CYS A 320 -17.99 0.30 19.65
C CYS A 320 -18.70 1.44 20.42
N SER A 321 -18.81 1.29 21.74
CA SER A 321 -19.42 2.29 22.62
C SER A 321 -18.60 3.57 22.76
N GLY A 322 -17.33 3.55 22.34
CA GLY A 322 -16.44 4.70 22.36
C GLY A 322 -16.45 5.49 21.06
N CYS A 323 -15.83 4.95 20.01
CA CYS A 323 -15.65 5.65 18.74
C CYS A 323 -16.82 5.49 17.76
N HIS A 324 -17.72 4.52 17.96
CA HIS A 324 -18.78 4.14 17.02
C HIS A 324 -18.34 3.76 15.59
N ALA A 325 -17.04 3.80 15.29
CA ALA A 325 -16.44 3.64 13.97
C ALA A 325 -16.16 2.18 13.57
N VAL A 326 -16.19 1.25 14.52
CA VAL A 326 -16.04 -0.19 14.28
C VAL A 326 -17.20 -0.96 14.89
N THR A 327 -17.45 -2.18 14.45
CA THR A 327 -18.48 -3.04 15.03
C THR A 327 -17.95 -4.41 15.45
N TYR A 328 -18.73 -5.06 16.32
CA TYR A 328 -18.44 -6.36 16.87
C TYR A 328 -19.69 -7.24 16.82
N CYS A 329 -19.52 -8.53 16.55
CA CYS A 329 -20.64 -9.48 16.65
C CYS A 329 -21.09 -9.66 18.11
N SER A 330 -20.23 -9.36 19.10
CA SER A 330 -20.57 -9.42 20.52
C SER A 330 -19.82 -8.37 21.34
N ALA A 331 -20.37 -8.03 22.51
CA ALA A 331 -19.66 -7.18 23.48
C ALA A 331 -18.37 -7.84 23.99
N ASP A 332 -18.30 -9.18 23.94
CA ASP A 332 -17.09 -9.91 24.34
C ASP A 332 -15.96 -9.74 23.32
N HIS A 333 -16.27 -9.72 22.02
CA HIS A 333 -15.28 -9.39 21.00
C HIS A 333 -14.81 -7.94 21.11
N GLN A 334 -15.69 -7.00 21.43
CA GLN A 334 -15.28 -5.62 21.73
C GLN A 334 -14.30 -5.58 22.92
N LYS A 335 -14.60 -6.30 24.02
CA LYS A 335 -13.72 -6.35 25.20
C LYS A 335 -12.38 -7.03 24.91
N LYS A 336 -12.37 -8.10 24.12
CA LYS A 336 -11.13 -8.78 23.70
C LYS A 336 -10.29 -7.87 22.82
N ASP A 337 -10.91 -7.22 21.84
CA ASP A 337 -10.24 -6.25 20.96
C ASP A 337 -9.70 -5.03 21.72
N TRP A 338 -10.44 -4.57 22.72
CA TRP A 338 -9.98 -3.53 23.63
C TRP A 338 -8.73 -3.94 24.43
N LYS A 339 -8.65 -5.20 24.86
CA LYS A 339 -7.56 -5.69 25.72
C LYS A 339 -6.34 -6.20 24.96
N GLU A 340 -6.55 -6.92 23.85
CA GLU A 340 -5.47 -7.59 23.11
C GLU A 340 -5.36 -7.14 21.64
N GLY A 341 -6.34 -6.42 21.09
CA GLY A 341 -6.44 -6.11 19.65
C GLY A 341 -6.08 -4.69 19.27
N SER A 342 -5.42 -3.96 20.18
CA SER A 342 -5.03 -2.55 20.02
C SER A 342 -6.16 -1.53 19.87
N HIS A 343 -7.44 -1.95 19.92
CA HIS A 343 -8.54 -1.01 19.75
C HIS A 343 -8.59 0.05 20.86
N ARG A 344 -8.08 -0.23 22.05
CA ARG A 344 -7.95 0.77 23.12
C ARG A 344 -7.16 2.00 22.66
N ASP A 345 -6.06 1.78 21.95
CA ASP A 345 -5.16 2.86 21.51
C ASP A 345 -5.74 3.61 20.32
N ILE A 346 -6.44 2.89 19.43
CA ILE A 346 -7.05 3.45 18.22
C ILE A 346 -8.37 4.17 18.54
N CYS A 347 -9.12 3.70 19.54
CA CYS A 347 -10.45 4.24 19.86
C CYS A 347 -10.40 5.72 20.28
N SER A 348 -9.36 6.14 21.01
CA SER A 348 -9.21 7.54 21.40
C SER A 348 -8.87 8.44 20.21
N ILE A 349 -8.12 7.94 19.23
CA ILE A 349 -7.83 8.65 17.98
C ILE A 349 -9.12 8.82 17.18
N LEU A 350 -9.89 7.74 17.01
CA LEU A 350 -11.15 7.74 16.27
C LEU A 350 -12.27 8.57 16.93
N GLN A 351 -12.18 8.85 18.23
CA GLN A 351 -13.14 9.73 18.91
C GLN A 351 -12.89 11.22 18.65
N ASN A 352 -11.67 11.58 18.23
CA ASN A 352 -11.25 12.96 18.02
C ASN A 352 -11.08 13.32 16.54
N ALA A 353 -11.31 12.36 15.63
CA ALA A 353 -11.39 12.57 14.18
C ALA A 353 -12.82 12.94 13.79
#